data_AF-A0A7W1H509-F1
#
_entry.id   AF-A0A7W1H509-F1
#
_cell.length_a   1.000
_cell.length_b   1.000
_cell.length_c   1.000
_cell.angle_alpha   90.00
_cell.angle_beta   90.00
_cell.angle_gamma   90.00
#
_symmetry.space_group_name_H-M   'P 1'
#
loop_
_entity.id
_entity.type
_entity.pdbx_description
1 polymer ?
#
loop_
_entity_poly.entity_id
_entity_poly.type
_entity_poly.pdbx_seq_one_letter_code
_entity_poly.pdbx_strand_id
1 'polypeptide(L)' 'MDFYIETSDFRDVNGVKLPFRFELLVTIPILRQKTSGTITGIISAYRHNEPISPAMFQ' A
#
# COMPACT_ATOMS: atom_id res chain seq x y z
N MET A 1 -8.91 -6.97 -13.71
CA MET A 1 -7.63 -6.45 -13.22
C MET A 1 -7.42 -7.16 -11.91
N ASP A 2 -6.40 -8.02 -11.88
CA ASP A 2 -6.08 -8.78 -10.69
C ASP A 2 -4.90 -8.10 -10.01
N PHE A 3 -4.91 -8.03 -8.69
CA PHE A 3 -3.80 -7.46 -7.95
C PHE A 3 -3.47 -8.30 -6.72
N TYR A 4 -2.20 -8.28 -6.34
CA TYR A 4 -1.67 -8.92 -5.16
C TYR A 4 -0.86 -7.87 -4.38
N ILE A 5 -1.03 -7.83 -3.06
CA ILE A 5 -0.29 -6.93 -2.17
C ILE A 5 0.53 -7.77 -1.21
N GLU A 6 1.82 -7.50 -1.17
CA GLU A 6 2.74 -8.00 -0.16
C GLU A 6 3.13 -6.86 0.78
N THR A 7 3.24 -7.15 2.08
CA THR A 7 3.65 -6.18 3.09
C THR A 7 4.87 -6.69 3.83
N SER A 8 5.78 -5.79 4.17
CA SER A 8 7.05 -6.11 4.83
C SER A 8 7.53 -4.95 5.72
N ASP A 9 8.68 -5.13 6.37
CA ASP A 9 9.27 -4.17 7.31
C ASP A 9 8.30 -3.79 8.44
N PHE A 10 7.84 -4.81 9.18
CA PHE A 10 6.91 -4.61 10.28
C PHE A 10 7.60 -4.02 11.51
N ARG A 11 7.04 -2.92 12.02
CA ARG A 11 7.55 -2.20 13.19
C ARG A 11 6.43 -1.98 14.22
N ASP A 12 6.82 -1.84 15.47
CA ASP A 12 5.87 -1.50 16.54
C ASP A 12 5.56 -0.01 16.50
N VAL A 13 4.28 0.34 16.44
CA VAL A 13 3.78 1.71 16.56
C VAL A 13 2.67 1.69 17.60
N ASN A 14 2.93 2.30 18.76
CA ASN A 14 1.96 2.39 19.87
C ASN A 14 1.40 1.02 20.32
N GLY A 15 2.22 -0.04 20.30
CA GLY A 15 1.83 -1.40 20.69
C GLY A 15 1.12 -2.19 19.58
N VAL A 16 1.07 -1.66 18.36
CA VAL A 16 0.52 -2.35 17.17
C VAL A 16 1.63 -2.57 16.15
N LYS A 17 1.74 -3.80 15.64
CA LYS A 17 2.73 -4.16 14.62
C LYS A 17 2.21 -3.79 13.22
N LEU A 18 2.82 -2.79 12.58
CA LEU A 18 2.41 -2.22 11.29
C LEU A 18 3.53 -2.31 10.23
N PRO A 19 3.22 -2.55 8.95
CA PRO A 19 4.22 -2.69 7.88
C PRO A 19 4.70 -1.34 7.33
N PHE A 20 6.01 -1.10 7.22
CA PHE A 20 6.55 0.15 6.67
C PHE A 20 6.84 0.07 5.17
N ARG A 21 6.64 -1.09 4.55
CA ARG A 21 6.83 -1.30 3.11
C ARG A 21 5.72 -2.18 2.55
N PHE A 22 5.30 -1.87 1.33
CA PHE A 22 4.39 -2.73 0.56
C PHE A 22 4.79 -2.81 -0.90
N GLU A 23 4.41 -3.92 -1.54
CA GLU A 23 4.60 -4.19 -2.94
C GLU A 23 3.28 -4.64 -3.55
N LEU A 24 2.80 -3.90 -4.54
CA LEU A 24 1.55 -4.16 -5.25
C LEU A 24 1.90 -4.68 -6.65
N LEU A 25 1.57 -5.94 -6.91
CA LEU A 25 1.64 -6.55 -8.23
C LEU A 25 0.29 -6.37 -8.92
N VAL A 26 0.25 -5.65 -10.03
CA VAL A 26 -0.95 -5.44 -10.84
C VAL A 26 -0.84 -6.24 -12.13
N THR A 27 -1.85 -7.07 -12.41
CA THR A 27 -1.98 -7.83 -13.65
C THR A 27 -3.17 -7.33 -14.45
N ILE A 28 -2.91 -6.85 -15.66
CA ILE A 28 -3.95 -6.48 -16.63
C ILE A 28 -4.00 -7.59 -17.68
N PRO A 29 -5.13 -8.33 -17.81
CA PRO A 29 -5.27 -9.31 -18.87
C PRO A 29 -5.48 -8.58 -20.19
N ILE A 30 -4.40 -8.25 -20.89
CA ILE A 30 -4.50 -7.93 -22.31
C ILE A 30 -4.57 -9.27 -23.03
N LEU A 31 -5.58 -9.46 -23.89
CA LEU A 31 -5.95 -10.71 -24.60
C LEU A 31 -4.80 -11.49 -25.28
N ARG A 32 -3.57 -10.94 -25.33
CA ARG A 32 -2.38 -11.57 -25.91
C ARG A 32 -1.06 -11.36 -25.12
N GLN A 33 -1.05 -10.57 -24.06
CA GLN A 33 0.15 -10.31 -23.23
C GLN A 33 -0.28 -9.95 -21.81
N LYS A 34 0.17 -10.73 -20.81
CA LYS A 34 0.04 -10.32 -19.41
C LYS A 34 1.10 -9.26 -19.14
N THR A 35 0.71 -7.99 -19.12
CA THR A 35 1.58 -6.94 -18.57
C THR A 35 1.42 -6.98 -17.05
N SER A 36 2.48 -7.40 -16.36
CA SER A 36 2.57 -7.33 -14.89
C SER A 36 3.45 -6.14 -14.50
N GLY A 37 2.93 -5.24 -13.68
CA GLY A 37 3.69 -4.14 -13.09
C GLY A 37 3.80 -4.29 -11.58
N THR A 38 4.95 -3.98 -11.01
CA THR A 38 5.15 -3.93 -9.56
C THR A 38 5.27 -2.48 -9.12
N ILE A 39 4.46 -2.08 -8.13
CA ILE A 39 4.51 -0.79 -7.46
C ILE A 39 5.01 -1.02 -6.04
N THR A 40 6.15 -0.42 -5.68
CA THR A 40 6.68 -0.46 -4.30
C THR A 40 6.38 0.85 -3.60
N GLY A 41 5.84 0.78 -2.39
CA GLY A 41 5.60 1.92 -1.52
C GLY A 41 6.33 1.79 -0.18
N ILE A 42 6.78 2.92 0.34
CA ILE A 42 7.37 3.05 1.68
C ILE A 42 6.49 3.98 2.49
N ILE A 43 6.11 3.54 3.69
CA ILE A 43 5.33 4.33 4.63
C ILE A 43 6.31 5.03 5.57
N SER A 44 6.28 6.35 5.60
CA SER A 44 7.22 7.15 6.41
C SER A 44 6.75 7.29 7.87
N ALA A 45 5.44 7.37 8.10
CA ALA A 45 4.88 7.53 9.44
C ALA A 45 3.43 7.02 9.52
N TYR A 46 3.08 6.52 10.70
CA TYR A 46 1.71 6.25 11.12
C TYR A 46 1.31 7.27 12.18
N ARG A 47 0.17 7.92 11.98
CA ARG A 47 -0.40 8.86 12.95
C ARG A 47 -1.79 8.41 13.33
N HIS A 48 -2.07 8.46 14.63
CA HIS A 48 -3.35 8.06 15.21
C HIS A 48 -4.05 9.31 15.75
N ASN A 49 -5.38 9.34 15.68
CA ASN A 49 -6.21 10.44 16.19
C ASN A 49 -5.90 11.83 15.61
N GLU A 50 -5.28 11.90 14.42
CA GLU A 50 -5.12 13.16 13.70
C GLU A 50 -6.47 13.58 13.10
N PRO A 51 -6.89 14.85 13.28
CA PRO A 51 -8.10 15.36 12.64
C PRO A 51 -7.91 15.36 11.12
N ILE A 52 -8.65 14.50 10.44
CA ILE A 52 -8.67 14.42 8.99
C ILE A 52 -9.56 15.56 8.47
N SER A 53 -8.94 16.56 7.83
CA SER A 53 -9.70 17.67 7.24
C SER A 53 -10.61 17.17 6.12
N PRO A 54 -11.91 17.53 6.10
CA PRO A 54 -12.82 17.17 5.01
C PRO A 54 -12.33 17.64 3.63
N ALA A 55 -11.54 18.71 3.58
CA ALA A 55 -10.97 19.23 2.33
C ALA A 55 -9.96 18.29 1.66
N MET A 56 -9.48 17.24 2.35
CA MET A 56 -8.60 16.24 1.76
C MET A 56 -9.33 15.23 0.85
N PHE A 57 -10.66 15.27 0.82
CA PHE A 57 -11.50 14.35 0.04
C PHE A 57 -12.30 15.04 -1.07
N GLN A 58 -12.04 16.33 -1.30
CA GLN A 58 -12.62 17.11 -2.40
C GLN A 58 -11.63 17.16 -3.56
#